data_AF-F0M3R1-F1
#
_entry.id   AF-F0M3R1-F1
#
_cell.length_a   1.000
_cell.length_b   1.000
_cell.length_c   1.000
_cell.angle_alpha   90.00
_cell.angle_beta   90.00
_cell.angle_gamma   90.00
#
_symmetry.space_group_name_H-M   'P 1'
#
loop_
_entity.id
_entity.type
_entity.pdbx_description
1 polymer ?
#
loop_
_entity_poly.entity_id
_entity_poly.type
_entity_poly.pdbx_seq_one_letter_code
_entity_poly.pdbx_strand_id
1 'polypeptide(L)' 'MQNFLYRIEKFDEPRIEGGQRPDLFINPSRNRQMMLEVMAIITPPADILIFHVMEARRKIIDIAEERQ' A
#
# COMPACT_ATOMS: atom_id res chain seq x y z
N MET A 1 13.14 -0.60 11.60
CA MET A 1 11.86 -0.88 12.31
C MET A 1 10.78 -0.89 11.24
N GLN A 2 10.23 -2.06 10.93
CA GLN A 2 9.28 -2.20 9.83
C GLN A 2 7.87 -2.18 10.41
N ASN A 3 7.12 -1.10 10.15
CA ASN A 3 5.78 -0.89 10.71
C ASN A 3 4.73 -1.12 9.61
N PHE A 4 4.83 -2.28 8.93
CA PHE A 4 3.78 -2.76 8.05
C PHE A 4 3.44 -4.22 8.32
N LEU A 5 2.15 -4.54 8.28
CA LEU A 5 1.67 -5.91 8.36
C LEU A 5 1.85 -6.62 7.01
N TYR A 6 1.52 -5.92 5.92
CA TYR A 6 1.82 -6.35 4.55
C TYR A 6 2.39 -5.19 3.75
N ARG A 7 3.37 -5.51 2.89
CA ARG A 7 3.84 -4.63 1.81
C ARG A 7 3.94 -5.45 0.54
N ILE A 8 3.32 -4.98 -0.53
CA ILE A 8 3.45 -5.58 -1.85
C ILE A 8 4.07 -4.52 -2.75
N GLU A 9 5.30 -4.77 -3.18
CA GLU A 9 6.02 -3.85 -4.06
C GLU A 9 5.44 -3.90 -5.47
N LYS A 10 5.38 -2.73 -6.14
CA LYS A 10 4.89 -2.62 -7.54
C LYS A 10 3.52 -3.28 -7.75
N PHE A 11 2.59 -3.03 -6.83
CA PHE A 11 1.32 -3.75 -6.69
C PHE A 11 0.39 -3.63 -7.91
N ASP A 12 0.27 -2.43 -8.48
CA ASP A 12 -0.66 -2.13 -9.58
C ASP A 12 0.04 -1.33 -10.69
N GLU A 13 -0.64 -1.17 -11.83
CA GLU A 13 -0.17 -0.31 -12.92
C GLU A 13 -0.35 1.18 -12.59
N PRO A 14 0.59 2.04 -13.01
CA PRO A 14 0.41 3.48 -12.91
C PRO A 14 -0.74 3.94 -13.80
N ARG A 15 -1.49 4.95 -13.34
CA ARG A 15 -2.55 5.57 -14.16
C ARG A 15 -2.03 6.56 -15.20
N ILE A 16 -0.77 6.96 -15.07
CA ILE A 16 -0.10 7.91 -15.97
C ILE A 16 0.93 7.11 -16.79
N GLU A 17 0.97 7.34 -18.09
CA GLU A 17 1.97 6.73 -18.97
C GLU A 17 3.38 7.06 -18.50
N GLY A 18 4.23 6.03 -18.35
CA GLY A 18 5.58 6.19 -17.79
C GLY A 18 5.64 6.43 -16.27
N GLY A 19 4.50 6.38 -15.57
CA GLY A 19 4.45 6.54 -14.11
C GLY A 19 5.12 5.40 -13.35
N GLN A 20 5.51 5.66 -12.09
CA GLN A 20 6.03 4.62 -11.21
C GLN A 20 4.90 3.74 -10.68
N ARG A 21 5.13 2.42 -10.64
CA ARG A 21 4.21 1.49 -9.99
C ARG A 21 4.21 1.73 -8.49
N PRO A 22 3.04 1.91 -7.86
CA PRO A 22 2.98 2.09 -6.43
C PRO A 22 3.25 0.80 -5.67
N ASP A 23 3.72 0.98 -4.45
CA ASP A 23 3.68 -0.07 -3.44
C ASP A 23 2.32 -0.01 -2.72
N LEU A 24 1.81 -1.18 -2.37
CA LEU A 24 0.66 -1.32 -1.48
C LEU A 24 1.14 -1.63 -0.07
N PHE A 25 0.62 -0.89 0.91
CA PHE A 25 0.79 -1.16 2.33
C PHE A 25 -0.57 -1.50 2.93
N ILE A 26 -0.63 -2.55 3.74
CA ILE A 26 -1.81 -2.88 4.54
C ILE A 26 -1.43 -2.87 6.01
N ASN A 27 -2.18 -2.09 6.80
CA ASN A 27 -1.92 -1.89 8.21
C ASN A 27 -3.17 -1.54 9.00
N PRO A 28 -3.22 -1.87 10.31
CA PRO A 28 -4.23 -1.31 11.18
C PRO A 28 -4.10 0.21 11.25
N SER A 29 -5.23 0.92 11.37
CA SER A 29 -5.26 2.30 11.80
C SER A 29 -4.62 2.45 13.18
N ARG A 30 -4.25 3.69 13.57
CA ARG A 30 -3.60 3.95 14.86
C ARG A 30 -4.41 3.42 16.06
N ASN A 31 -5.74 3.51 16.00
CA ASN A 31 -6.65 2.99 17.03
C ASN A 31 -7.05 1.52 16.84
N ARG A 32 -6.51 0.85 15.81
CA ARG A 32 -6.74 -0.56 15.45
C ARG A 32 -8.21 -0.92 15.17
N GLN A 33 -9.06 0.07 14.87
CA GLN A 33 -10.47 -0.17 14.59
C GLN A 33 -10.73 -0.61 13.13
N MET A 34 -9.79 -0.35 12.23
CA MET A 34 -9.91 -0.72 10.82
C MET A 34 -8.54 -1.04 10.24
N MET A 35 -8.54 -1.83 9.17
CA MET A 35 -7.38 -2.01 8.32
C MET A 35 -7.40 -0.93 7.24
N LEU A 36 -6.24 -0.38 6.89
CA LEU A 36 -6.08 0.60 5.83
C LEU A 36 -5.31 -0.05 4.69
N GLU A 37 -5.81 0.14 3.47
CA GLU A 37 -5.03 -0.05 2.25
C GLU A 37 -4.45 1.31 1.83
N VAL A 38 -3.13 1.38 1.67
CA VAL A 38 -2.40 2.60 1.30
C VAL A 38 -1.59 2.32 0.06
N MET A 39 -1.80 3.07 -1.02
CA MET A 39 -0.89 3.06 -2.17
C MET A 39 0.00 4.28 -2.13
N ALA A 40 1.30 4.04 -2.24
CA ALA A 40 2.30 5.09 -2.23
C ALA A 40 3.40 4.83 -3.25
N ILE A 41 3.94 5.90 -3.81
CA ILE A 41 5.20 5.90 -4.54
C ILE A 41 6.30 6.37 -3.58
N ILE A 42 7.35 5.56 -3.42
CA ILE A 42 8.52 5.89 -2.61
C ILE A 42 9.65 6.25 -3.57
N THR A 43 10.08 7.51 -3.55
CA THR A 43 11.24 7.99 -4.30
C THR A 43 12.39 8.23 -3.31
N PRO A 44 13.49 7.45 -3.39
CA PRO A 44 14.65 7.69 -2.54
C PRO A 44 15.22 9.11 -2.74
N PRO A 45 15.80 9.73 -1.69
CA PRO A 45 16.09 9.12 -0.39
C PRO A 45 14.95 9.20 0.63
N ALA A 46 13.96 10.07 0.45
CA ALA A 46 12.97 10.35 1.50
C ALA A 46 11.57 10.77 1.01
N ASP A 47 11.35 10.81 -0.30
CA ASP A 47 10.09 11.33 -0.85
C ASP A 47 9.04 10.22 -0.90
N ILE A 48 7.84 10.53 -0.41
CA ILE A 48 6.70 9.62 -0.41
C ILE A 48 5.48 10.37 -0.93
N LEU A 49 4.91 9.87 -2.02
CA LEU A 49 3.62 10.33 -2.55
C LEU A 49 2.54 9.31 -2.21
N ILE A 50 1.66 9.66 -1.27
CA ILE A 50 0.46 8.87 -0.95
C ILE A 50 -0.71 9.44 -1.73
N PHE A 51 -1.39 8.61 -2.51
CA PHE A 51 -2.50 9.06 -3.37
C PHE A 51 -3.76 8.18 -3.26
N HIS A 52 -3.70 7.09 -2.49
CA HIS A 52 -4.85 6.24 -2.18
C HIS A 52 -4.75 5.79 -0.73
N VAL A 53 -5.77 6.13 0.08
CA VAL A 53 -5.93 5.65 1.45
C VAL A 53 -7.40 5.35 1.66
N MET A 54 -7.71 4.08 1.90
CA MET A 54 -9.08 3.62 2.14
C MET A 54 -9.08 2.57 3.24
N GLU A 55 -10.26 2.27 3.81
CA GLU A 55 -10.44 1.02 4.54
C GLU A 55 -10.11 -0.15 3.60
N ALA A 56 -9.31 -1.10 4.10
CA ALA A 56 -8.82 -2.21 3.32
C ALA A 56 -10.00 -3.08 2.84
N ARG A 57 -10.15 -3.16 1.52
CA ARG A 57 -11.18 -4.00 0.91
C ARG A 57 -10.80 -5.47 1.07
N ARG A 58 -11.78 -6.34 1.30
CA ARG A 58 -11.56 -7.80 1.46
C ARG A 58 -10.64 -8.37 0.37
N LYS A 59 -10.95 -8.09 -0.90
CA LYS A 59 -10.11 -8.53 -2.04
C LYS A 59 -8.63 -8.14 -1.94
N ILE A 60 -8.32 -6.99 -1.34
CA ILE A 60 -6.95 -6.47 -1.22
C ILE A 60 -6.23 -7.17 -0.07
N ILE A 61 -6.96 -7.48 1.01
CA ILE A 61 -6.46 -8.32 2.11
C ILE A 61 -6.16 -9.72 1.59
N ASP A 62 -7.09 -10.34 0.85
CA ASP A 62 -6.93 -11.69 0.30
C ASP A 62 -5.67 -11.77 -0.60
N ILE A 63 -5.46 -10.79 -1.50
CA ILE A 63 -4.25 -10.73 -2.33
C ILE A 63 -2.97 -10.61 -1.49
N ALA A 64 -3.02 -9.85 -0.38
CA ALA A 64 -1.85 -9.68 0.49
C ALA A 64 -1.53 -10.95 1.29
N GLU A 65 -2.54 -11.70 1.71
CA GLU A 65 -2.38 -13.00 2.36
C GLU A 65 -1.83 -14.06 1.39
N GLU A 66 -2.25 -14.03 0.11
CA GLU A 66 -1.75 -14.95 -0.92
C GLU A 66 -0.31 -14.68 -1.37
N ARG A 67 0.15 -13.42 -1.29
CA ARG A 67 1.49 -12.99 -1.74
C ARG A 67 2.53 -12.92 -0.62
N GLN A 68 2.22 -13.45 0.55
CA GLN A 68 3.11 -13.50 1.71
C GLN A 68 4.11 -14.67 1.68
#